data_AF-A0A3N7G801-F1
#
_entry.id   AF-A0A3N7G801-F1
#
_cell.length_a   1.000
_cell.length_b   1.000
_cell.length_c   1.000
_cell.angle_alpha   90.00
_cell.angle_beta   90.00
_cell.angle_gamma   90.00
#
_symmetry.space_group_name_H-M   'P 1'
#
loop_
_entity.id
_entity.type
_entity.pdbx_description
1 polymer ?
#
loop_
_entity_poly.entity_id
_entity_poly.type
_entity_poly.pdbx_seq_one_letter_code
_entity_poly.pdbx_strand_id
1 'polypeptide(L)'
;MGFSQNLFLIITALVVLADVATACSNGQCRILDECSSNQDCEAGLYCSSCLVGFSGSRCVRSTITNQFKLLNNSLPFNKYAFLTTHNAYAIDGYPSHTGVPRITFTNQEDNITEQLNNGARALMLDTYDGYVIHLKDNVMIIPHLVQQLTP
;
A
#
# COMPACT_ATOMS: atom_id res chain seq x y z
N MET A 1 -1.29 -48.92 28.32
CA MET A 1 -0.38 -48.40 27.27
C MET A 1 -1.02 -47.35 26.35
N GLY A 2 -2.36 -47.27 26.21
CA GLY A 2 -3.01 -46.29 25.32
C GLY A 2 -3.06 -44.82 25.80
N PHE A 3 -3.04 -44.56 27.11
CA PHE A 3 -3.14 -43.18 27.65
C PHE A 3 -1.91 -42.32 27.33
N SER A 4 -0.71 -42.92 27.36
CA SER A 4 0.56 -42.23 27.07
C SER A 4 0.73 -41.93 25.58
N GLN A 5 0.25 -42.81 24.69
CA GLN A 5 0.27 -42.57 23.24
C GLN A 5 -0.68 -41.45 22.82
N ASN A 6 -1.90 -41.40 23.38
CA ASN A 6 -2.84 -40.31 23.10
C ASN A 6 -2.32 -38.96 23.61
N LEU A 7 -1.67 -38.95 24.77
CA LEU A 7 -1.03 -37.73 25.29
C LEU A 7 0.12 -37.27 24.39
N PHE A 8 0.96 -38.19 23.90
CA PHE A 8 2.03 -37.87 22.96
C PHE A 8 1.47 -37.30 21.65
N LEU A 9 0.41 -37.89 21.10
CA LEU A 9 -0.24 -37.41 19.88
C LEU A 9 -0.83 -36.00 20.04
N ILE A 10 -1.47 -35.73 21.19
CA ILE A 10 -2.01 -34.41 21.52
C ILE A 10 -0.87 -33.38 21.65
N ILE A 11 0.23 -33.73 22.32
CA ILE A 11 1.38 -32.83 22.46
C ILE A 11 2.01 -32.56 21.09
N THR A 12 2.19 -33.56 20.23
CA THR A 12 2.72 -33.36 18.88
C THR A 12 1.78 -32.51 18.02
N ALA A 13 0.46 -32.67 18.15
CA ALA A 13 -0.50 -31.84 17.44
C ALA A 13 -0.48 -30.38 17.92
N LEU A 14 -0.33 -30.14 19.23
CA LEU A 14 -0.19 -28.80 19.81
C LEU A 14 1.11 -28.11 19.40
N VAL A 15 2.22 -28.85 19.29
CA VAL A 15 3.52 -28.31 18.82
C VAL A 15 3.44 -27.96 17.33
N VAL A 16 2.82 -28.80 16.50
CA VAL A 16 2.62 -28.51 15.06
C VAL A 16 1.68 -27.32 14.83
N LEU A 17 0.71 -27.09 15.72
CA LEU A 17 -0.15 -25.90 15.70
C LEU A 17 0.55 -24.62 16.20
N ALA A 18 1.70 -24.73 16.87
CA ALA A 18 2.46 -23.58 17.36
C ALA A 18 3.46 -23.02 16.33
N ASP A 19 3.75 -23.77 15.25
CA ASP A 19 4.65 -23.36 14.16
C ASP A 19 3.97 -22.49 13.08
N VAL A 20 2.79 -21.94 13.35
CA VAL A 20 2.30 -20.81 12.57
C VAL A 20 3.18 -19.62 12.96
N ALA A 21 3.99 -19.12 12.02
CA ALA A 21 4.80 -17.94 12.20
C ALA A 21 3.92 -16.83 12.83
N THR A 22 4.06 -16.62 14.14
CA THR A 22 3.28 -15.61 14.83
C THR A 22 3.88 -14.29 14.38
N ALA A 23 3.13 -13.54 13.58
CA ALA A 23 3.39 -12.12 13.39
C ALA A 23 3.70 -11.51 14.76
N CYS A 24 4.74 -10.69 14.83
CA CYS A 24 5.17 -10.00 16.04
C CYS A 24 4.10 -8.97 16.45
N SER A 25 3.03 -9.43 17.09
CA SER A 25 1.85 -8.62 17.47
C SER A 25 2.11 -7.59 18.58
N ASN A 26 3.37 -7.36 18.95
CA ASN A 26 3.77 -6.38 19.96
C ASN A 26 4.23 -5.03 19.37
N GLY A 27 4.01 -4.80 18.06
CA GLY A 27 4.42 -3.56 17.40
C GLY A 27 5.93 -3.44 17.17
N GLN A 28 6.64 -4.58 17.16
CA GLN A 28 8.09 -4.64 17.00
C GLN A 28 8.53 -5.38 15.74
N CYS A 29 7.60 -5.71 14.84
CA CYS A 29 7.98 -6.30 13.56
C CYS A 29 8.83 -5.34 12.74
N ARG A 30 10.00 -5.83 12.34
CA ARG A 30 10.97 -5.12 11.52
C ARG A 30 10.60 -5.24 10.05
N ILE A 31 11.34 -4.53 9.22
CA ILE A 31 11.16 -4.60 7.77
C ILE A 31 11.27 -6.06 7.28
N LEU A 32 10.31 -6.46 6.45
CA LEU A 32 10.15 -7.82 5.89
C LEU A 32 9.67 -8.90 6.87
N ASP A 33 9.48 -8.59 8.15
CA ASP A 33 8.83 -9.52 9.08
C ASP A 33 7.35 -9.69 8.71
N GLU A 34 6.79 -10.86 8.96
CA GLU A 34 5.38 -11.15 8.71
C GLU A 34 4.48 -10.38 9.68
N CYS A 35 3.37 -9.88 9.15
CA CYS A 35 2.42 -9.07 9.91
C CYS A 35 0.98 -9.40 9.49
N SER A 36 0.03 -9.12 10.37
CA SER A 36 -1.42 -9.21 10.09
C SER A 36 -2.08 -7.83 10.03
N SER A 37 -1.55 -6.84 10.75
CA SER A 37 -2.05 -5.48 10.78
C SER A 37 -0.93 -4.45 10.90
N ASN A 38 -1.23 -3.19 10.57
CA ASN A 38 -0.27 -2.09 10.72
C ASN A 38 0.27 -1.94 12.16
N GLN A 39 -0.47 -2.40 13.18
CA GLN A 39 -0.08 -2.30 14.58
C GLN A 39 1.01 -3.31 14.97
N ASP A 40 1.26 -4.33 14.15
CA ASP A 40 2.32 -5.31 14.38
C ASP A 40 3.70 -4.72 14.07
N CYS A 41 3.75 -3.73 13.17
CA CYS A 41 4.98 -3.15 12.64
C CYS A 41 5.58 -2.06 13.53
N GLU A 42 6.91 -1.94 13.50
CA GLU A 42 7.63 -0.85 14.16
C GLU A 42 7.21 0.52 13.60
N ALA A 43 7.37 1.58 14.41
CA ALA A 43 7.08 2.94 14.00
C ALA A 43 7.74 3.30 12.65
N GLY A 44 6.92 3.76 11.71
CA GLY A 44 7.38 4.10 10.35
C GLY A 44 7.35 2.95 9.36
N LEU A 45 6.81 1.79 9.75
CA LEU A 45 6.46 0.65 8.90
C LEU A 45 4.94 0.42 8.90
N TYR A 46 4.43 -0.26 7.87
CA TYR A 46 3.02 -0.68 7.77
C TYR A 46 2.94 -2.08 7.17
N CYS A 47 1.82 -2.75 7.41
CA CYS A 47 1.63 -4.13 7.00
C CYS A 47 1.01 -4.19 5.61
N SER A 48 1.74 -4.70 4.63
CA SER A 48 1.23 -4.82 3.26
C SER A 48 1.69 -6.10 2.57
N SER A 49 0.90 -6.56 1.60
CA SER A 49 1.22 -7.69 0.73
C SER A 49 1.65 -7.20 -0.64
N CYS A 50 2.67 -7.82 -1.24
CA CYS A 50 3.10 -7.48 -2.60
C CYS A 50 3.04 -8.74 -3.49
N LEU A 51 2.07 -8.80 -4.41
CA LEU A 51 1.79 -9.99 -5.22
C LEU A 51 3.01 -10.49 -6.02
N VAL A 52 3.86 -9.57 -6.49
CA VAL A 52 5.06 -9.87 -7.28
C VAL A 52 6.30 -10.06 -6.40
N GLY A 53 6.31 -9.48 -5.21
CA GLY A 53 7.49 -9.43 -4.34
C GLY A 53 7.59 -10.59 -3.36
N PHE A 54 6.50 -10.89 -2.65
CA PHE A 54 6.51 -11.89 -1.57
C PHE A 54 5.11 -12.41 -1.27
N SER A 55 5.02 -13.65 -0.81
CA SER A 55 3.77 -14.23 -0.31
C SER A 55 3.46 -13.74 1.09
N GLY A 56 2.18 -13.49 1.35
CA GLY A 56 1.68 -12.97 2.63
C GLY A 56 1.89 -11.46 2.82
N SER A 57 1.48 -10.97 3.98
CA SER A 57 1.68 -9.57 4.36
C SER A 57 2.94 -9.43 5.22
N ARG A 58 3.74 -8.40 4.94
CA ARG A 58 4.99 -8.12 5.63
C ARG A 58 5.07 -6.64 5.99
N CYS A 59 5.82 -6.32 7.03
CA CYS A 59 6.10 -4.95 7.39
C CYS A 59 6.99 -4.31 6.33
N VAL A 60 6.43 -3.36 5.60
CA VAL A 60 7.10 -2.60 4.56
C VAL A 60 7.27 -1.15 5.00
N ARG A 61 8.19 -0.43 4.35
CA ARG A 61 8.51 0.95 4.72
C ARG A 61 7.30 1.87 4.49
N SER A 62 6.76 2.44 5.56
CA SER A 62 5.57 3.31 5.53
C SER A 62 5.88 4.75 5.19
N THR A 63 6.99 5.29 5.71
CA THR A 63 7.16 6.74 5.72
C THR A 63 8.49 7.20 5.18
N ILE A 64 8.41 8.24 4.37
CA ILE A 64 9.55 9.08 4.01
C ILE A 64 9.64 10.25 4.99
N THR A 65 10.86 10.56 5.40
CA THR A 65 11.13 11.69 6.28
C THR A 65 10.64 12.97 5.63
N ASN A 66 9.88 13.77 6.39
CA ASN A 66 9.45 15.08 5.92
C ASN A 66 10.69 15.98 5.72
N GLN A 67 11.07 16.19 4.46
CA GLN A 67 12.26 16.94 4.06
C GLN A 67 12.29 18.38 4.58
N PHE A 68 11.11 18.98 4.73
CA PHE A 68 10.91 20.31 5.30
C PHE A 68 11.36 20.40 6.77
N LYS A 69 11.20 19.31 7.52
CA LYS A 69 11.64 19.23 8.93
C LYS A 69 13.13 18.96 9.07
N LEU A 70 13.78 18.33 8.08
CA LEU A 70 15.21 17.98 8.16
C LEU A 70 16.11 19.21 8.15
N LEU A 71 15.75 20.23 7.35
CA LEU A 71 16.54 21.44 7.17
C LEU A 71 15.77 22.70 7.57
N ASN A 72 14.76 22.56 8.43
CA ASN A 72 13.94 23.67 8.94
C ASN A 72 13.46 24.63 7.83
N ASN A 73 13.01 24.10 6.69
CA ASN A 73 12.55 24.90 5.54
C ASN A 73 13.55 25.94 5.01
N SER A 74 14.85 25.75 5.27
CA SER A 74 15.88 26.75 4.91
C SER A 74 16.29 26.76 3.44
N LEU A 75 15.97 25.70 2.69
CA LEU A 75 16.35 25.59 1.28
C LEU A 75 15.21 26.01 0.34
N PRO A 76 15.50 26.52 -0.86
CA PRO A 76 14.49 26.72 -1.88
C PRO A 76 13.90 25.36 -2.35
N PHE A 77 12.68 25.38 -2.88
CA PHE A 77 11.91 24.19 -3.26
C PHE A 77 12.69 23.19 -4.14
N ASN A 78 13.48 23.69 -5.09
CA ASN A 78 14.28 22.89 -6.03
C ASN A 78 15.54 22.25 -5.41
N LYS A 79 15.75 22.37 -4.10
CA LYS A 79 16.88 21.76 -3.37
C LYS A 79 16.43 20.68 -2.39
N TYR A 80 15.15 20.31 -2.40
CA TYR A 80 14.62 19.16 -1.69
C TYR A 80 14.39 17.97 -2.64
N ALA A 81 14.50 16.76 -2.09
CA ALA A 81 14.14 15.53 -2.80
C ALA A 81 12.73 15.08 -2.37
N PHE A 82 11.77 15.12 -3.28
CA PHE A 82 10.38 14.76 -2.98
C PHE A 82 10.08 13.31 -3.37
N LEU A 83 9.42 12.58 -2.47
CA LEU A 83 8.70 11.38 -2.89
C LEU A 83 7.57 11.81 -3.82
N THR A 84 7.57 11.21 -5.02
CA THR A 84 6.59 11.47 -6.07
C THR A 84 5.85 10.18 -6.40
N THR A 85 4.52 10.22 -6.47
CA THR A 85 3.73 9.09 -6.96
C THR A 85 3.36 9.30 -8.43
N HIS A 86 3.71 8.33 -9.27
CA HIS A 86 3.42 8.34 -10.70
C HIS A 86 1.96 7.98 -10.94
N ASN A 87 1.21 8.76 -11.73
CA ASN A 87 -0.21 8.51 -11.99
C ASN A 87 -1.01 8.27 -10.69
N ALA A 88 -0.91 9.23 -9.76
CA ALA A 88 -1.35 9.11 -8.36
C ALA A 88 -2.82 8.67 -8.19
N TYR A 89 -3.67 8.91 -9.20
CA TYR A 89 -5.09 8.57 -9.21
C TYR A 89 -5.41 7.21 -9.86
N ALA A 90 -4.41 6.45 -10.32
CA ALA A 90 -4.57 5.08 -10.80
C ALA A 90 -4.52 4.06 -9.67
N ILE A 91 -5.48 4.22 -8.76
CA ILE A 91 -5.65 3.42 -7.55
C ILE A 91 -6.34 2.10 -7.89
N ASP A 92 -5.78 1.00 -7.40
CA ASP A 92 -6.33 -0.34 -7.57
C ASP A 92 -7.68 -0.51 -6.87
N GLY A 93 -8.59 -1.26 -7.52
CA GLY A 93 -9.95 -1.47 -7.00
C GLY A 93 -10.84 -0.21 -6.94
N TYR A 94 -10.36 0.96 -7.37
CA TYR A 94 -11.16 2.19 -7.30
C TYR A 94 -12.36 2.13 -8.28
N PRO A 95 -13.60 2.32 -7.81
CA PRO A 95 -14.79 2.14 -8.63
C PRO A 95 -14.85 3.16 -9.77
N SER A 96 -15.32 2.72 -10.94
CA SER A 96 -15.65 3.62 -12.04
C SER A 96 -16.91 4.41 -11.71
N HIS A 97 -16.79 5.74 -11.62
CA HIS A 97 -17.93 6.66 -11.44
C HIS A 97 -18.62 7.03 -12.75
N THR A 98 -18.11 6.55 -13.88
CA THR A 98 -18.55 6.97 -15.22
C THR A 98 -19.19 5.83 -16.00
N GLY A 99 -19.21 4.62 -15.43
CA GLY A 99 -19.75 3.41 -16.08
C GLY A 99 -18.83 2.83 -17.16
N VAL A 100 -17.69 3.46 -17.44
CA VAL A 100 -16.68 2.98 -18.39
C VAL A 100 -15.50 2.40 -17.62
N PRO A 101 -15.02 1.18 -17.97
CA PRO A 101 -13.83 0.62 -17.35
C PRO A 101 -12.59 1.44 -17.69
N ARG A 102 -11.70 1.59 -16.73
CA ARG A 102 -10.39 2.22 -16.92
C ARG A 102 -9.59 1.40 -17.94
N ILE A 103 -9.01 2.07 -18.95
CA ILE A 103 -8.25 1.42 -20.04
C ILE A 103 -6.77 1.26 -19.66
N THR A 104 -6.28 2.08 -18.74
CA THR A 104 -4.89 2.05 -18.26
C THR A 104 -4.73 1.16 -17.03
N PHE A 105 -3.51 0.69 -16.80
CA PHE A 105 -3.18 -0.10 -15.62
C PHE A 105 -3.26 0.75 -14.34
N THR A 106 -3.62 0.11 -13.23
CA THR A 106 -3.50 0.66 -11.88
C THR A 106 -2.05 0.52 -11.42
N ASN A 107 -1.55 1.52 -10.72
CA ASN A 107 -0.17 1.52 -10.21
C ASN A 107 -0.05 2.15 -8.81
N GLN A 108 -1.18 2.43 -8.17
CA GLN A 108 -1.24 2.84 -6.77
C GLN A 108 -2.13 1.85 -6.01
N GLU A 109 -1.69 1.45 -4.82
CA GLU A 109 -2.50 0.70 -3.85
C GLU A 109 -3.10 1.67 -2.82
N ASP A 110 -2.38 2.75 -2.50
CA ASP A 110 -2.79 3.80 -1.57
C ASP A 110 -3.74 4.82 -2.22
N ASN A 111 -4.78 5.23 -1.49
CA ASN A 111 -5.56 6.42 -1.88
C ASN A 111 -4.75 7.72 -1.72
N ILE A 112 -5.25 8.85 -2.24
CA ILE A 112 -4.51 10.13 -2.21
C ILE A 112 -4.17 10.58 -0.78
N THR A 113 -5.09 10.40 0.17
CA THR A 113 -4.85 10.76 1.57
C THR A 113 -3.74 9.90 2.17
N GLU A 114 -3.73 8.60 1.87
CA GLU A 114 -2.69 7.67 2.30
C GLU A 114 -1.34 8.01 1.67
N GLN A 115 -1.27 8.26 0.37
CA GLN A 115 -0.04 8.69 -0.30
C GLN A 115 0.57 9.94 0.37
N LEU A 116 -0.26 10.94 0.71
CA LEU A 116 0.19 12.15 1.40
C LEU A 116 0.62 11.89 2.85
N ASN A 117 -0.12 11.05 3.57
CA ASN A 117 0.22 10.63 4.93
C ASN A 117 1.53 9.82 4.97
N ASN A 118 1.80 9.03 3.94
CA ASN A 118 3.01 8.22 3.76
C ASN A 118 4.22 9.04 3.25
N GLY A 119 4.03 10.34 3.02
CA GLY A 119 5.13 11.29 2.79
C GLY A 119 5.30 11.75 1.35
N ALA A 120 4.42 11.35 0.42
CA ALA A 120 4.41 11.92 -0.93
C ALA A 120 4.18 13.43 -0.86
N ARG A 121 4.98 14.20 -1.62
CA ARG A 121 4.87 15.67 -1.70
C ARG A 121 4.77 16.17 -3.14
N ALA A 122 4.79 15.25 -4.09
CA ALA A 122 4.44 15.50 -5.47
C ALA A 122 3.56 14.35 -5.97
N LEU A 123 2.51 14.68 -6.71
CA LEU A 123 1.59 13.73 -7.33
C LEU A 123 1.66 14.00 -8.84
N MET A 124 2.01 12.98 -9.63
CA MET A 124 1.97 13.06 -11.09
C MET A 124 0.58 12.64 -11.56
N LEU A 125 -0.02 13.44 -12.43
CA LEU A 125 -1.35 13.24 -12.96
C LEU A 125 -1.23 12.97 -14.46
N ASP A 126 -1.63 11.77 -14.90
CA ASP A 126 -1.75 11.46 -16.32
C ASP A 126 -3.14 11.88 -16.79
N THR A 127 -3.17 12.86 -17.69
CA THR A 127 -4.40 13.41 -18.27
C THR A 127 -4.41 13.15 -19.76
N TYR A 128 -5.58 12.79 -20.30
CA TYR A 128 -5.76 12.52 -21.73
C TYR A 128 -6.80 13.50 -22.28
N ASP A 129 -6.50 14.14 -23.41
CA ASP A 129 -7.44 15.03 -24.09
C ASP A 129 -8.64 14.22 -24.60
N GLY A 130 -9.84 14.62 -24.19
CA GLY A 130 -11.09 13.87 -24.42
C GLY A 130 -11.84 13.52 -23.14
N TYR A 131 -11.22 13.72 -21.97
CA TYR A 131 -11.84 13.46 -20.68
C TYR A 131 -11.96 14.75 -19.85
N VAL A 132 -13.17 15.13 -19.46
CA VAL A 132 -13.39 16.31 -18.59
C VAL A 132 -13.01 15.95 -17.16
N ILE A 133 -11.82 16.35 -16.71
CA ILE A 133 -11.40 16.09 -15.33
C ILE A 133 -12.35 16.77 -14.36
N HIS A 134 -13.17 15.98 -13.68
CA HIS A 134 -13.97 16.45 -12.56
C HIS A 134 -13.31 15.98 -11.27
N LEU A 135 -12.81 16.93 -10.48
CA LEU A 135 -12.45 16.67 -9.09
C LEU A 135 -13.73 16.73 -8.27
N LYS A 136 -14.29 15.57 -7.95
CA LYS A 136 -15.39 15.46 -6.97
C LYS A 136 -14.85 14.75 -5.75
N ASP A 137 -14.99 15.35 -4.57
CA ASP A 137 -14.53 14.78 -3.30
C ASP A 137 -13.04 14.37 -3.32
N ASN A 138 -12.19 15.20 -3.97
CA ASN A 138 -10.75 14.97 -4.19
C ASN A 138 -10.39 13.77 -5.07
N VAL A 139 -11.37 13.18 -5.77
CA VAL A 139 -11.19 12.07 -6.72
C VAL A 139 -11.14 12.63 -8.13
N MET A 140 -10.11 12.27 -8.89
CA MET A 140 -10.10 12.49 -10.33
C MET A 140 -11.11 11.56 -11.01
N ILE A 141 -12.23 12.13 -11.42
CA ILE A 141 -13.21 11.47 -12.28
C ILE A 141 -12.85 11.79 -13.73
N ILE A 142 -12.68 10.74 -14.53
CA ILE A 142 -12.36 10.79 -15.97
C ILE A 142 -13.64 10.35 -16.72
N PRO A 143 -14.55 11.27 -17.10
CA PRO A 143 -15.73 10.97 -17.90
C PRO A 143 -15.38 10.99 -19.38
N HIS A 144 -15.61 9.83 -20.00
CA HIS A 144 -15.97 9.59 -21.40
C HIS A 144 -15.23 10.34 -22.53
N LEU A 145 -14.48 9.58 -23.35
CA LEU A 145 -14.80 9.44 -24.78
C LEU A 145 -14.51 7.99 -25.23
N VAL A 146 -15.53 7.31 -25.74
CA VAL A 146 -15.38 6.10 -26.53
C VAL A 146 -15.08 6.56 -27.94
N GLN A 147 -13.82 6.44 -28.38
CA GLN A 147 -13.39 6.21 -29.78
C GLN A 147 -11.90 6.51 -29.89
N GLN A 148 -11.02 5.49 -29.81
CA GLN A 148 -9.88 5.37 -30.73
C GLN A 148 -8.96 4.15 -30.57
N LEU A 149 -9.38 3.05 -29.95
CA LEU A 149 -8.58 1.82 -29.97
C LEU A 149 -9.43 0.57 -30.24
N THR A 150 -10.00 0.51 -31.43
CA THR A 150 -10.18 -0.75 -32.16
C THR A 150 -9.60 -0.54 -33.55
N PRO A 151 -8.76 -1.45 -34.06
CA PRO A 151 -8.32 -1.41 -35.46
C PRO A 151 -9.50 -1.49 -36.43
#